data_AF-A0A7X4H1S1-F1
#
_entry.id   AF-A0A7X4H1S1-F1
#
_cell.length_a   1.000
_cell.length_b   1.000
_cell.length_c   1.000
_cell.angle_alpha   90.00
_cell.angle_beta   90.00
_cell.angle_gamma   90.00
#
_symmetry.space_group_name_H-M   'P 1'
#
loop_
_entity.id
_entity.type
_entity.pdbx_description
1 polymer ?
#
loop_
_entity_poly.entity_id
_entity_poly.type
_entity_poly.pdbx_seq_one_letter_code
_entity_poly.pdbx_strand_id
1 'polypeptide(L)'
;MADTNAYQNFLDFFSRRDKERLDGLNEGYFSRMMPDERNQAFEYLLRLVEAGGGRESIHGLFSADWERATTVLTRLLKEHRFTGEAEVIAAWNVYRVERDSSLLEIFIRAMSSDDKRVRQSAAYYVPTDAVTLELLAALKQMIRAETDQLAAIHAVNALLACYDVSKESIGIKAYQTIYRGLRAADSTAKEAAFRQLDALYA
;
A
#
# COMPACT_ATOMS: atom_id res chain seq x y z
N MET A 1 -14.83 15.04 34.79
CA MET A 1 -14.58 14.69 33.37
C MET A 1 -14.93 13.22 33.27
N ALA A 2 -16.00 12.88 32.57
CA ALA A 2 -16.38 11.48 32.41
C ALA A 2 -15.25 10.77 31.64
N ASP A 3 -14.78 9.64 32.14
CA ASP A 3 -13.92 8.74 31.36
C ASP A 3 -14.70 8.36 30.10
N THR A 4 -14.40 9.01 28.98
CA THR A 4 -14.89 8.56 27.68
C THR A 4 -14.35 7.15 27.50
N ASN A 5 -15.26 6.17 27.50
CA ASN A 5 -14.94 4.78 27.19
C ASN A 5 -14.06 4.75 25.92
N ALA A 6 -12.92 4.03 25.95
CA ALA A 6 -11.97 3.97 24.85
C ALA A 6 -12.63 3.53 23.53
N TYR A 7 -13.59 2.60 23.62
CA TYR A 7 -14.41 2.18 22.50
C TYR A 7 -15.29 3.31 21.95
N GLN A 8 -15.88 4.14 22.82
CA GLN A 8 -16.66 5.29 22.36
C GLN A 8 -15.80 6.29 21.60
N ASN A 9 -14.57 6.57 22.06
CA ASN A 9 -13.64 7.43 21.32
C ASN A 9 -13.31 6.87 19.93
N PHE A 10 -13.19 5.54 19.82
CA PHE A 10 -13.04 4.86 18.54
C PHE A 10 -14.28 4.98 17.65
N LEU A 11 -15.50 4.85 18.18
CA LEU A 11 -16.72 5.06 17.41
C LEU A 11 -16.86 6.52 16.97
N ASP A 12 -16.51 7.45 17.86
CA ASP A 12 -16.55 8.89 17.60
C ASP A 12 -15.64 9.27 16.43
N PHE A 13 -14.51 8.59 16.25
CA PHE A 13 -13.63 8.77 15.07
C PHE A 13 -14.40 8.69 13.75
N PHE A 14 -15.33 7.75 13.59
CA PHE A 14 -16.11 7.60 12.36
C PHE A 14 -17.17 8.69 12.17
N SER A 15 -17.47 9.45 13.22
CA SER A 15 -18.42 10.57 13.18
C SER A 15 -17.72 11.94 13.09
N ARG A 16 -16.39 11.99 13.30
CA ARG A 16 -15.60 13.23 13.25
C ARG A 16 -15.49 13.81 11.85
N ARG A 17 -15.43 15.14 11.80
CA ARG A 17 -15.21 15.95 10.58
C ARG A 17 -14.05 16.94 10.73
N ASP A 18 -13.27 16.80 11.80
CA ASP A 18 -12.19 17.70 12.18
C ASP A 18 -10.82 17.20 11.68
N LYS A 19 -9.74 17.89 12.07
CA LYS A 19 -8.38 17.58 11.65
C LYS A 19 -7.93 16.18 12.05
N GLU A 20 -8.39 15.65 13.19
CA GLU A 20 -8.04 14.30 13.65
C GLU A 20 -8.53 13.22 12.68
N ARG A 21 -9.59 13.50 11.91
CA ARG A 21 -10.03 12.63 10.82
C ARG A 21 -8.98 12.49 9.71
N LEU A 22 -8.18 13.53 9.46
CA LEU A 22 -7.12 13.55 8.45
C LEU A 22 -5.89 12.76 8.89
N ASP A 23 -5.62 12.69 10.19
CA ASP A 23 -4.51 11.91 10.74
C ASP A 23 -4.78 10.38 10.67
N GLY A 24 -6.04 10.01 10.45
CA GLY A 24 -6.47 8.64 10.21
C GLY A 24 -6.58 7.78 11.47
N LEU A 25 -7.20 6.61 11.31
CA LEU A 25 -7.33 5.64 12.38
C LEU A 25 -5.96 4.98 12.64
N ASN A 26 -5.47 5.07 13.88
CA ASN A 26 -4.16 4.57 14.28
C ASN A 26 -4.20 3.83 15.63
N GLU A 27 -3.06 3.23 16.03
CA GLU A 27 -2.93 2.44 17.26
C GLU A 27 -3.35 3.18 18.54
N GLY A 28 -3.26 4.51 18.56
CA GLY A 28 -3.69 5.33 19.69
C GLY A 28 -5.14 5.10 20.08
N TYR A 29 -6.03 4.85 19.10
CA TYR A 29 -7.44 4.55 19.33
C TYR A 29 -7.69 3.16 19.95
N PHE A 30 -6.73 2.25 19.87
CA PHE A 30 -6.86 0.88 20.37
C PHE A 30 -6.07 0.65 21.66
N SER A 31 -4.98 1.38 21.87
CA SER A 31 -4.03 1.21 22.98
C SER A 31 -4.64 1.21 24.39
N ARG A 32 -5.78 1.89 24.58
CA ARG A 32 -6.48 2.00 25.87
C ARG A 32 -7.69 1.07 25.99
N MET A 33 -8.00 0.30 24.95
CA MET A 33 -9.15 -0.58 24.94
C MET A 33 -8.88 -1.83 25.79
N MET A 34 -9.89 -2.23 26.54
CA MET A 34 -9.94 -3.56 27.14
C MET A 34 -10.12 -4.63 26.03
N PRO A 35 -9.77 -5.90 26.29
CA PRO A 35 -9.91 -6.97 25.29
C PRO A 35 -11.31 -7.04 24.66
N ASP A 36 -12.37 -6.91 25.45
CA ASP A 36 -13.75 -6.93 24.95
C ASP A 36 -14.07 -5.73 24.03
N GLU A 37 -13.57 -4.55 24.38
CA GLU A 37 -13.71 -3.33 23.58
C GLU A 37 -12.96 -3.43 22.25
N ARG A 38 -11.75 -4.00 22.29
CA ARG A 38 -10.94 -4.26 21.10
C ARG A 38 -11.61 -5.28 20.18
N ASN A 39 -12.24 -6.31 20.75
CA ASN A 39 -13.04 -7.27 19.99
C ASN A 39 -14.28 -6.59 19.37
N GLN A 40 -14.98 -5.73 20.09
CA GLN A 40 -16.10 -4.96 19.53
C GLN A 40 -15.66 -4.05 18.38
N ALA A 41 -14.51 -3.37 18.53
CA ALA A 41 -13.93 -2.57 17.47
C ALA A 41 -13.59 -3.42 16.24
N PHE A 42 -13.01 -4.61 16.44
CA PHE A 42 -12.76 -5.55 15.35
C PHE A 42 -14.04 -5.93 14.59
N GLU A 43 -15.10 -6.33 15.30
CA GLU A 43 -16.38 -6.69 14.67
C GLU A 43 -16.99 -5.52 13.89
N TYR A 44 -16.91 -4.31 14.44
CA TYR A 44 -17.38 -3.10 13.77
C TYR A 44 -16.61 -2.84 12.47
N LEU A 45 -15.27 -2.89 12.52
CA LEU A 45 -14.41 -2.71 11.35
C LEU A 45 -14.65 -3.79 10.30
N LEU A 46 -14.85 -5.04 10.73
CA LEU A 46 -15.12 -6.15 9.82
C LEU A 46 -16.42 -5.92 9.05
N ARG A 47 -17.48 -5.49 9.72
CA ARG A 47 -18.75 -5.13 9.05
C ARG A 47 -18.55 -4.01 8.03
N LEU A 48 -17.74 -3.00 8.35
CA LEU A 48 -17.42 -1.94 7.39
C LEU A 48 -16.68 -2.52 6.18
N VAL A 49 -15.64 -3.34 6.39
CA VAL A 49 -14.90 -4.01 5.31
C VAL A 49 -15.82 -4.85 4.42
N GLU A 50 -16.70 -5.66 5.02
CA GLU A 50 -17.65 -6.50 4.27
C GLU A 50 -18.69 -5.69 3.48
N ALA A 51 -18.98 -4.46 3.92
CA ALA A 51 -19.84 -3.49 3.25
C ALA A 51 -19.12 -2.60 2.23
N GLY A 52 -17.85 -2.88 1.91
CA GLY A 52 -17.05 -2.10 0.95
C GLY A 52 -16.17 -1.01 1.57
N GLY A 53 -15.88 -1.10 2.87
CA GLY A 53 -14.96 -0.23 3.58
C GLY A 53 -13.54 -0.30 3.02
N GLY A 54 -12.88 0.85 2.95
CA GLY A 54 -11.57 0.99 2.31
C GLY A 54 -10.38 0.91 3.28
N ARG A 55 -9.39 1.75 3.00
CA ARG A 55 -8.08 1.80 3.67
C ARG A 55 -8.14 1.72 5.20
N GLU A 56 -8.99 2.54 5.81
CA GLU A 56 -8.99 2.74 7.26
C GLU A 56 -9.60 1.56 8.01
N SER A 57 -10.69 1.00 7.49
CA SER A 57 -11.29 -0.20 8.08
C SER A 57 -10.34 -1.39 7.95
N ILE A 58 -9.65 -1.52 6.81
CA ILE A 58 -8.66 -2.59 6.60
C ILE A 58 -7.46 -2.44 7.54
N HIS A 59 -6.83 -1.26 7.62
CA HIS A 59 -5.71 -1.06 8.54
C HIS A 59 -6.16 -1.15 10.01
N GLY A 60 -7.35 -0.66 10.33
CA GLY A 60 -7.94 -0.75 11.66
C GLY A 60 -8.08 -2.20 12.12
N LEU A 61 -8.43 -3.15 11.23
CA LEU A 61 -8.49 -4.57 11.60
C LEU A 61 -7.14 -5.08 12.08
N PHE A 62 -6.04 -4.71 11.43
CA PHE A 62 -4.69 -5.12 11.84
C PHE A 62 -4.25 -4.45 13.14
N SER A 63 -4.65 -3.20 13.38
CA SER A 63 -4.46 -2.55 14.69
C SER A 63 -5.31 -3.19 15.78
N ALA A 64 -6.52 -3.67 15.47
CA ALA A 64 -7.37 -4.33 16.45
C ALA A 64 -6.89 -5.75 16.77
N ASP A 65 -6.62 -6.59 15.76
CA ASP A 65 -6.15 -7.96 15.94
C ASP A 65 -5.55 -8.45 14.62
N TRP A 66 -4.21 -8.44 14.52
CA TRP A 66 -3.52 -8.76 13.26
C TRP A 66 -3.64 -10.24 12.88
N GLU A 67 -3.68 -11.18 13.83
CA GLU A 67 -3.81 -12.61 13.56
C GLU A 67 -5.19 -12.91 12.96
N ARG A 68 -6.23 -12.37 13.62
CA ARG A 68 -7.60 -12.52 13.16
C ARG A 68 -7.83 -11.78 11.85
N ALA A 69 -7.29 -10.56 11.69
CA ALA A 69 -7.40 -9.78 10.46
C ALA A 69 -6.78 -10.55 9.27
N THR A 70 -5.60 -11.11 9.45
CA THR A 70 -4.90 -11.87 8.40
C THR A 70 -5.74 -13.04 7.92
N THR A 71 -6.30 -13.83 8.85
CA THR A 71 -7.19 -14.95 8.52
C THR A 71 -8.41 -14.50 7.71
N VAL A 72 -9.11 -13.45 8.18
CA VAL A 72 -10.35 -12.99 7.55
C VAL A 72 -10.09 -12.36 6.19
N LEU A 73 -9.07 -11.51 6.07
CA LEU A 73 -8.78 -10.84 4.80
C LEU A 73 -8.25 -11.81 3.75
N THR A 74 -7.46 -12.81 4.14
CA THR A 74 -7.01 -13.88 3.23
C THR A 74 -8.20 -14.61 2.61
N ARG A 75 -9.21 -14.95 3.44
CA ARG A 75 -10.47 -15.54 2.94
C ARG A 75 -11.18 -14.60 1.98
N LEU A 76 -11.38 -13.33 2.34
CA LEU A 76 -12.09 -12.35 1.51
C LEU A 76 -11.38 -12.07 0.17
N LEU A 77 -10.04 -12.08 0.15
CA LEU A 77 -9.23 -11.99 -1.08
C LEU A 77 -9.47 -13.20 -2.00
N LYS A 78 -9.45 -14.42 -1.45
CA LYS A 78 -9.72 -15.65 -2.20
C LYS A 78 -11.15 -15.72 -2.74
N GLU A 79 -12.10 -15.13 -2.03
CA GLU A 79 -13.50 -15.02 -2.45
C GLU A 79 -13.75 -13.84 -3.41
N HIS A 80 -12.71 -13.08 -3.80
CA HIS A 80 -12.81 -11.89 -4.65
C HIS A 80 -13.82 -10.85 -4.14
N ARG A 81 -13.91 -10.70 -2.82
CA ARG A 81 -14.84 -9.76 -2.16
C ARG A 81 -14.35 -8.31 -2.18
N PHE A 82 -13.06 -8.10 -2.45
CA PHE A 82 -12.47 -6.78 -2.59
C PHE A 82 -12.40 -6.35 -4.05
N THR A 83 -12.54 -5.05 -4.27
CA THR A 83 -12.37 -4.43 -5.59
C THR A 83 -11.55 -3.16 -5.49
N GLY A 84 -10.81 -2.84 -6.55
CA GLY A 84 -10.07 -1.58 -6.65
C GLY A 84 -9.04 -1.41 -5.54
N GLU A 85 -9.05 -0.24 -4.90
CA GLU A 85 -8.02 0.13 -3.92
C GLU A 85 -8.03 -0.77 -2.68
N ALA A 86 -9.22 -1.19 -2.24
CA ALA A 86 -9.37 -2.05 -1.07
C ALA A 86 -8.67 -3.41 -1.25
N GLU A 87 -8.68 -3.95 -2.48
CA GLU A 87 -8.01 -5.22 -2.79
C GLU A 87 -6.50 -5.11 -2.64
N VAL A 88 -5.91 -4.04 -3.16
CA VAL A 88 -4.47 -3.74 -3.04
C VAL A 88 -4.07 -3.59 -1.58
N ILE A 89 -4.84 -2.84 -0.80
CA ILE A 89 -4.53 -2.58 0.61
C ILE A 89 -4.67 -3.87 1.44
N ALA A 90 -5.73 -4.66 1.21
CA ALA A 90 -5.90 -5.94 1.87
C ALA A 90 -4.74 -6.89 1.55
N ALA A 91 -4.38 -7.02 0.27
CA ALA A 91 -3.26 -7.84 -0.18
C ALA A 91 -1.94 -7.43 0.49
N TRP A 92 -1.67 -6.12 0.62
CA TRP A 92 -0.47 -5.63 1.27
C TRP A 92 -0.42 -5.98 2.76
N ASN A 93 -1.51 -5.74 3.49
CA ASN A 93 -1.50 -6.04 4.92
C ASN A 93 -1.35 -7.55 5.19
N VAL A 94 -1.96 -8.40 4.36
CA VAL A 94 -1.75 -9.86 4.43
C VAL A 94 -0.31 -10.23 4.07
N TYR A 95 0.24 -9.69 2.98
CA TYR A 95 1.61 -9.96 2.56
C TYR A 95 2.63 -9.62 3.65
N ARG A 96 2.46 -8.50 4.37
CA ARG A 96 3.38 -8.10 5.44
C ARG A 96 3.52 -9.15 6.54
N VAL A 97 2.46 -9.92 6.78
CA VAL A 97 2.40 -10.96 7.81
C VAL A 97 2.84 -12.31 7.23
N GLU A 98 2.20 -12.75 6.15
CA GLU A 98 2.35 -14.12 5.62
C GLU A 98 3.49 -14.26 4.59
N ARG A 99 3.95 -13.16 4.01
CA ARG A 99 4.94 -13.13 2.91
C ARG A 99 4.55 -14.01 1.71
N ASP A 100 3.25 -14.15 1.47
CA ASP A 100 2.70 -14.93 0.35
C ASP A 100 2.92 -14.19 -0.99
N SER A 101 3.88 -14.68 -1.77
CA SER A 101 4.24 -14.10 -3.07
C SER A 101 3.14 -14.23 -4.13
N SER A 102 2.15 -15.11 -3.94
CA SER A 102 1.02 -15.23 -4.87
C SER A 102 0.17 -13.95 -4.91
N LEU A 103 0.20 -13.15 -3.83
CA LEU A 103 -0.49 -11.86 -3.76
C LEU A 103 0.11 -10.81 -4.69
N LEU A 104 1.33 -11.02 -5.20
CA LEU A 104 2.00 -10.07 -6.08
C LEU A 104 1.21 -9.78 -7.36
N GLU A 105 0.48 -10.78 -7.87
CA GLU A 105 -0.36 -10.65 -9.06
C GLU A 105 -1.41 -9.53 -8.92
N ILE A 106 -1.96 -9.35 -7.71
CA ILE A 106 -2.95 -8.29 -7.43
C ILE A 106 -2.35 -6.91 -7.70
N PHE A 107 -1.12 -6.67 -7.24
CA PHE A 107 -0.43 -5.39 -7.44
C PHE A 107 -0.07 -5.18 -8.91
N ILE A 108 0.48 -6.21 -9.57
CA ILE A 108 0.86 -6.15 -10.99
C ILE A 108 -0.36 -5.81 -11.85
N ARG A 109 -1.49 -6.49 -11.64
CA ARG A 109 -2.76 -6.19 -12.33
C ARG A 109 -3.26 -4.78 -12.00
N ALA A 110 -3.18 -4.35 -10.74
CA ALA A 110 -3.67 -3.05 -10.32
C ALA A 110 -2.86 -1.87 -10.89
N MET A 111 -1.58 -2.06 -11.25
CA MET A 111 -0.75 -1.03 -11.90
C MET A 111 -1.24 -0.62 -13.29
N SER A 112 -2.06 -1.44 -13.96
CA SER A 112 -2.67 -1.12 -15.26
C SER A 112 -4.15 -0.75 -15.18
N SER A 113 -4.71 -0.59 -13.97
CA SER A 113 -6.10 -0.18 -13.76
C SER A 113 -6.41 1.17 -14.41
N ASP A 114 -7.63 1.35 -14.92
CA ASP A 114 -8.10 2.65 -15.40
C ASP A 114 -8.24 3.69 -14.27
N ASP A 115 -8.46 3.22 -13.04
CA ASP A 115 -8.54 4.08 -11.86
C ASP A 115 -7.14 4.45 -11.33
N LYS A 116 -6.82 5.74 -11.41
CA LYS A 116 -5.56 6.29 -10.92
C LYS A 116 -5.29 6.02 -9.44
N ARG A 117 -6.33 5.95 -8.59
CA ARG A 117 -6.15 5.65 -7.16
C ARG A 117 -5.68 4.22 -6.97
N VAL A 118 -6.22 3.30 -7.76
CA VAL A 118 -5.82 1.89 -7.76
C VAL A 118 -4.37 1.75 -8.22
N ARG A 119 -3.99 2.40 -9.32
CA ARG A 119 -2.60 2.40 -9.80
C ARG A 119 -1.64 2.99 -8.78
N GLN A 120 -2.00 4.14 -8.20
CA GLN A 120 -1.22 4.81 -7.17
C GLN A 120 -1.00 3.89 -5.96
N SER A 121 -2.07 3.28 -5.44
CA SER A 121 -1.98 2.37 -4.29
C SER A 121 -1.21 1.10 -4.64
N ALA A 122 -1.35 0.57 -5.86
CA ALA A 122 -0.57 -0.58 -6.32
C ALA A 122 0.93 -0.27 -6.28
N ALA A 123 1.36 0.84 -6.88
CA ALA A 123 2.75 1.25 -6.87
C ALA A 123 3.29 1.63 -5.49
N TYR A 124 2.44 2.15 -4.60
CA TYR A 124 2.85 2.50 -3.23
C TYR A 124 3.03 1.28 -2.33
N TYR A 125 2.14 0.30 -2.44
CA TYR A 125 2.07 -0.85 -1.53
C TYR A 125 2.71 -2.13 -2.08
N VAL A 126 3.16 -2.15 -3.34
CA VAL A 126 3.74 -3.37 -3.92
C VAL A 126 4.95 -3.85 -3.11
N PRO A 127 5.03 -5.15 -2.79
CA PRO A 127 6.21 -5.71 -2.16
C PRO A 127 7.46 -5.61 -3.05
N THR A 128 8.46 -4.87 -2.59
CA THR A 128 9.72 -4.68 -3.32
C THR A 128 10.80 -5.67 -2.92
N ASP A 129 10.53 -6.53 -1.94
CA ASP A 129 11.40 -7.63 -1.49
C ASP A 129 11.12 -8.95 -2.26
N ALA A 130 9.94 -9.11 -2.85
CA ALA A 130 9.58 -10.23 -3.72
C ALA A 130 9.76 -9.88 -5.21
N VAL A 131 10.99 -9.58 -5.62
CA VAL A 131 11.30 -9.11 -6.97
C VAL A 131 11.13 -10.21 -8.01
N THR A 132 10.30 -9.97 -9.02
CA THR A 132 10.09 -10.83 -10.19
C THR A 132 10.28 -10.03 -11.48
N LEU A 133 10.53 -10.72 -12.60
CA LEU A 133 10.68 -10.05 -13.90
C LEU A 133 9.36 -9.37 -14.31
N GLU A 134 8.23 -9.98 -13.97
CA GLU A 134 6.89 -9.47 -14.21
C GLU A 134 6.65 -8.17 -13.43
N LEU A 135 7.06 -8.11 -12.16
CA LEU A 135 6.96 -6.90 -11.35
C LEU A 135 7.81 -5.77 -11.94
N LEU A 136 9.07 -6.07 -12.29
CA LEU A 136 9.97 -5.08 -12.90
C LEU A 136 9.40 -4.56 -14.22
N ALA A 137 8.85 -5.44 -15.05
CA ALA A 137 8.21 -5.07 -16.31
C ALA A 137 6.97 -4.18 -16.08
N ALA A 138 6.12 -4.52 -15.12
CA ALA A 138 4.93 -3.74 -14.78
C ALA A 138 5.28 -2.34 -14.28
N LEU A 139 6.26 -2.22 -13.38
CA LEU A 139 6.74 -0.92 -12.89
C LEU A 139 7.38 -0.08 -14.00
N LYS A 140 8.23 -0.67 -14.84
CA LYS A 140 8.81 0.01 -16.01
C LYS A 140 7.71 0.50 -16.96
N GLN A 141 6.69 -0.32 -17.21
CA GLN A 141 5.56 0.06 -18.07
C GLN A 141 4.73 1.19 -17.45
N MET A 142 4.45 1.14 -16.15
CA MET A 142 3.77 2.21 -15.43
C MET A 142 4.57 3.51 -15.51
N ILE A 143 5.89 3.49 -15.29
CA ILE A 143 6.75 4.67 -15.41
C ILE A 143 6.72 5.26 -16.83
N ARG A 144 6.62 4.44 -17.88
CA ARG A 144 6.51 4.91 -19.26
C ARG A 144 5.22 5.69 -19.51
N ALA A 145 4.08 5.13 -19.10
CA ALA A 145 2.76 5.58 -19.51
C ALA A 145 2.03 6.47 -18.48
N GLU A 146 2.42 6.44 -17.22
CA GLU A 146 1.69 7.14 -16.16
C GLU A 146 1.73 8.67 -16.34
N THR A 147 0.56 9.28 -16.15
CA THR A 147 0.35 10.72 -16.27
C THR A 147 0.04 11.37 -14.93
N ASP A 148 -0.46 10.60 -13.95
CA ASP A 148 -0.64 11.07 -12.59
C ASP A 148 0.72 11.14 -11.86
N GLN A 149 1.03 12.33 -11.35
CA GLN A 149 2.33 12.61 -10.75
C GLN A 149 2.63 11.72 -9.53
N LEU A 150 1.63 11.44 -8.70
CA LEU A 150 1.85 10.72 -7.45
C LEU A 150 2.03 9.23 -7.72
N ALA A 151 1.21 8.67 -8.60
CA ALA A 151 1.35 7.29 -9.07
C ALA A 151 2.74 7.07 -9.73
N ALA A 152 3.18 8.00 -10.58
CA ALA A 152 4.50 7.93 -11.21
C ALA A 152 5.66 7.98 -10.20
N ILE A 153 5.56 8.84 -9.18
CA ILE A 153 6.56 8.91 -8.10
C ILE A 153 6.63 7.58 -7.35
N HIS A 154 5.50 6.98 -7.01
CA HIS A 154 5.47 5.70 -6.32
C HIS A 154 6.05 4.57 -7.18
N ALA A 155 5.74 4.52 -8.48
CA ALA A 155 6.30 3.52 -9.38
C ALA A 155 7.82 3.63 -9.49
N VAL A 156 8.36 4.86 -9.58
CA VAL A 156 9.81 5.09 -9.57
C VAL A 156 10.43 4.65 -8.25
N ASN A 157 9.84 5.01 -7.11
CA ASN A 157 10.36 4.61 -5.79
C ASN A 157 10.35 3.09 -5.62
N ALA A 158 9.26 2.43 -6.02
CA ALA A 158 9.11 0.98 -5.95
C ALA A 158 10.13 0.28 -6.86
N LEU A 159 10.34 0.78 -8.08
CA LEU A 159 11.35 0.25 -8.99
C LEU A 159 12.74 0.35 -8.36
N LEU A 160 13.12 1.53 -7.86
CA LEU A 160 14.43 1.72 -7.21
C LEU A 160 14.62 0.80 -6.01
N ALA A 161 13.59 0.61 -5.19
CA ALA A 161 13.61 -0.32 -4.07
C ALA A 161 13.75 -1.79 -4.51
N CYS A 162 13.15 -2.20 -5.64
CA CYS A 162 13.37 -3.56 -6.19
C CYS A 162 14.82 -3.80 -6.62
N TYR A 163 15.56 -2.74 -6.99
CA TYR A 163 16.99 -2.80 -7.29
C TYR A 163 17.87 -2.45 -6.08
N ASP A 164 17.31 -2.30 -4.87
CA ASP A 164 18.07 -1.85 -3.69
C ASP A 164 18.89 -0.55 -3.92
N VAL A 165 18.38 0.33 -4.78
CA VAL A 165 19.04 1.58 -5.17
C VAL A 165 18.59 2.72 -4.27
N SER A 166 19.55 3.28 -3.53
CA SER A 166 19.38 4.42 -2.63
C SER A 166 20.50 5.44 -2.83
N LYS A 167 20.42 6.58 -2.15
CA LYS A 167 21.51 7.57 -2.18
C LYS A 167 22.77 7.02 -1.52
N GLU A 168 22.57 6.12 -0.57
CA GLU A 168 23.59 5.46 0.23
C GLU A 168 24.27 4.34 -0.58
N SER A 169 23.52 3.56 -1.38
CA SER A 169 24.09 2.43 -2.12
C SER A 169 24.92 2.85 -3.35
N ILE A 170 24.49 3.88 -4.09
CA ILE A 170 25.18 4.31 -5.33
C ILE A 170 25.71 5.76 -5.30
N GLY A 171 25.52 6.46 -4.19
CA GLY A 171 25.89 7.86 -4.04
C GLY A 171 24.85 8.84 -4.59
N ILE A 172 24.76 10.01 -3.94
CA ILE A 172 23.73 11.04 -4.20
C ILE A 172 23.66 11.47 -5.67
N LYS A 173 24.82 11.66 -6.33
CA LYS A 173 24.86 12.13 -7.73
C LYS A 173 24.30 11.10 -8.70
N ALA A 174 24.71 9.84 -8.59
CA ALA A 174 24.22 8.77 -9.46
C ALA A 174 22.72 8.53 -9.23
N TYR A 175 22.30 8.47 -7.95
CA TYR A 175 20.90 8.36 -7.58
C TYR A 175 20.05 9.48 -8.19
N GLN A 176 20.48 10.75 -8.07
CA GLN A 176 19.76 11.89 -8.65
C GLN A 176 19.67 11.81 -10.18
N THR A 177 20.72 11.36 -10.86
CA THR A 177 20.71 11.18 -12.31
C THR A 177 19.69 10.13 -12.74
N ILE A 178 19.70 8.95 -12.12
CA ILE A 178 18.75 7.88 -12.42
C ILE A 178 17.33 8.32 -12.10
N TYR A 179 17.10 8.85 -10.90
CA TYR A 179 15.77 9.29 -10.45
C TYR A 179 15.17 10.34 -11.39
N ARG A 180 15.97 11.32 -11.83
CA ARG A 180 15.53 12.35 -12.79
C ARG A 180 15.25 11.76 -14.16
N GLY A 181 16.08 10.82 -14.63
CA GLY A 181 15.87 10.14 -15.91
C GLY A 181 14.57 9.34 -15.93
N LEU A 182 14.26 8.59 -14.86
CA LEU A 182 13.01 7.84 -14.73
C LEU A 182 11.77 8.76 -14.71
N ARG A 183 11.91 9.98 -14.19
CA ARG A 183 10.83 10.98 -14.13
C ARG A 183 10.80 11.95 -15.31
N ALA A 184 11.69 11.80 -16.29
CA ALA A 184 11.72 12.67 -17.45
C ALA A 184 10.44 12.52 -18.28
N ALA A 185 10.01 13.60 -18.94
CA ALA A 185 8.90 13.53 -19.89
C ALA A 185 9.30 12.80 -21.19
N ASP A 186 10.58 12.89 -21.57
CA ASP A 186 11.14 12.24 -22.76
C ASP A 186 11.37 10.73 -22.52
N SER A 187 10.94 9.91 -23.49
CA SER A 187 11.10 8.46 -23.44
C SER A 187 12.57 8.03 -23.54
N THR A 188 13.41 8.78 -24.25
CA THR A 188 14.83 8.42 -24.43
C THR A 188 15.57 8.47 -23.09
N ALA A 189 15.31 9.50 -22.29
CA ALA A 189 15.84 9.64 -20.94
C ALA A 189 15.35 8.52 -19.99
N LYS A 190 14.07 8.11 -20.07
CA LYS A 190 13.56 6.96 -19.29
C LYS A 190 14.28 5.67 -19.65
N GLU A 191 14.41 5.35 -20.95
CA GLU A 191 15.09 4.14 -21.39
C GLU A 191 16.58 4.13 -21.03
N ALA A 192 17.26 5.28 -21.12
CA ALA A 192 18.63 5.40 -20.66
C ALA A 192 18.75 5.12 -19.14
N ALA A 193 17.81 5.61 -18.33
CA ALA A 193 17.78 5.35 -16.90
C ALA A 193 17.46 3.88 -16.57
N PHE A 194 16.56 3.23 -17.31
CA PHE A 194 16.30 1.79 -17.15
C PHE A 194 17.55 0.96 -17.44
N ARG A 195 18.27 1.26 -18.53
CA ARG A 195 19.53 0.55 -18.85
C ARG A 195 20.60 0.77 -17.78
N GLN A 196 20.69 1.98 -17.22
CA GLN A 196 21.60 2.25 -16.12
C GLN A 196 21.26 1.40 -14.89
N LEU A 197 19.97 1.27 -14.55
CA LEU A 197 19.54 0.39 -13.46
C LEU A 197 19.84 -1.09 -13.74
N ASP A 198 19.52 -1.57 -14.94
CA ASP A 198 19.77 -2.96 -15.33
C ASP A 198 21.26 -3.30 -15.28
N ALA A 199 22.14 -2.36 -15.66
CA ALA A 199 23.58 -2.54 -15.61
C ALA A 199 24.18 -2.58 -14.19
N LEU A 200 23.46 -2.09 -13.17
CA LEU A 200 23.91 -2.19 -11.77
C LEU A 200 23.70 -3.60 -11.19
N TYR A 201 22.89 -4.43 -11.84
CA TYR A 201 22.50 -5.77 -11.38
C TYR A 201 22.96 -6.90 -12.32
N ALA A 202 23.71 -6.58 -13.38
CA ALA A 202 24.35 -7.52 -14.28
C ALA A 202 25.72 -7.95 -13.76
#